data_AF-A0A1B3MNS1-F1
#
_entry.id   AF-A0A1B3MNS1-F1
#
_cell.length_a   1.000
_cell.length_b   1.000
_cell.length_c   1.000
_cell.angle_alpha   90.00
_cell.angle_beta   90.00
_cell.angle_gamma   90.00
#
_symmetry.space_group_name_H-M   'P 1'
#
loop_
_entity.id
_entity.type
_entity.pdbx_description
1 polymer ?
#
loop_
_entity_poly.entity_id
_entity_poly.type
_entity_poly.pdbx_seq_one_letter_code
_entity_poly.pdbx_strand_id
1 'polypeptide(L)' 'MLCFLANNYRVVAHDRRGPGRSARVATGHDMDHYAADASAVVEHLDLRNSIHIGHSTDSGEVARYVHLLT' A
#
# COMPACT_ATOMS: atom_id res chain seq x y z
N MET A 1 3.81 -3.85 -12.61
CA MET A 1 4.85 -3.16 -11.80
C MET A 1 6.22 -3.08 -12.50
N LEU A 2 6.72 -4.14 -13.16
CA LEU A 2 8.06 -4.16 -13.80
C LEU A 2 8.34 -3.00 -14.79
N CYS A 3 7.33 -2.47 -15.46
CA CYS A 3 7.51 -1.36 -16.41
C CYS A 3 7.96 -0.05 -15.74
N PHE A 4 7.63 0.21 -14.46
CA PHE A 4 8.02 1.45 -13.79
C PHE A 4 9.50 1.47 -13.39
N LEU A 5 10.07 0.30 -13.07
CA LEU A 5 11.50 0.17 -12.82
C LEU A 5 12.32 0.58 -14.05
N ALA A 6 11.86 0.20 -15.25
CA ALA A 6 12.48 0.61 -16.51
C ALA A 6 12.38 2.12 -16.80
N ASN A 7 11.51 2.84 -16.08
CA ASN A 7 11.36 4.29 -16.15
C ASN A 7 12.06 5.01 -14.99
N ASN A 8 13.05 4.38 -14.35
CA ASN A 8 13.83 4.92 -13.23
C ASN A 8 13.02 5.25 -11.96
N TYR A 9 11.87 4.61 -11.76
CA TYR A 9 11.15 4.68 -10.48
C TYR A 9 11.69 3.63 -9.50
N ARG A 10 11.87 4.02 -8.23
CA ARG A 10 11.93 3.06 -7.13
C ARG A 10 10.53 2.48 -6.94
N VAL A 11 10.36 1.20 -7.24
CA VAL A 11 9.07 0.52 -7.09
C VAL A 11 9.05 -0.24 -5.77
N VAL A 12 8.07 0.08 -4.92
CA VAL A 12 7.80 -0.66 -3.68
C VAL A 12 6.48 -1.40 -3.85
N ALA A 13 6.53 -2.72 -3.76
CA ALA A 13 5.35 -3.58 -3.71
C ALA A 13 5.30 -4.22 -2.32
N HIS A 14 4.16 -4.12 -1.64
CA HIS A 14 3.96 -4.78 -0.35
C HIS A 14 2.76 -5.73 -0.46
N ASP A 15 2.82 -6.83 0.28
CA ASP A 15 1.68 -7.73 0.42
C ASP A 15 0.77 -7.19 1.54
N ARG A 16 -0.53 -7.09 1.31
CA ARG A 16 -1.49 -6.72 2.36
C ARG A 16 -1.50 -7.78 3.47
N ARG A 17 -1.92 -7.41 4.69
CA ARG A 17 -2.23 -8.39 5.74
C ARG A 17 -3.14 -9.50 5.21
N GLY A 18 -2.86 -10.75 5.58
CA GLY A 18 -3.55 -11.93 5.09
C GLY A 18 -2.75 -12.70 4.02
N PRO A 19 -3.04 -12.51 2.72
CA PRO A 19 -2.39 -13.28 1.65
C PRO A 19 -0.94 -12.85 1.40
N GLY A 20 -0.19 -13.68 0.68
CA GLY A 20 1.22 -13.40 0.34
C GLY A 20 2.18 -13.69 1.49
N ARG A 21 3.15 -12.78 1.68
CA ARG A 21 4.25 -12.91 2.64
C ARG A 21 4.04 -12.13 3.93
N SER A 22 3.02 -11.28 3.99
CA SER A 22 2.63 -10.57 5.20
C SER A 22 1.94 -11.48 6.21
N ALA A 23 1.74 -10.97 7.43
CA ALA A 23 1.16 -11.75 8.51
C ALA A 23 -0.26 -12.25 8.18
N ARG A 24 -0.52 -13.53 8.49
CA ARG A 24 -1.87 -14.13 8.40
C ARG A 24 -2.65 -13.80 9.66
N VAL A 25 -3.60 -12.89 9.55
CA VAL A 25 -4.46 -12.45 10.65
C VAL A 25 -5.91 -12.88 10.41
N ALA A 26 -6.71 -13.01 11.46
CA ALA A 26 -8.10 -13.43 11.37
C ALA A 26 -9.09 -12.26 11.20
N THR A 27 -8.67 -11.03 11.53
CA THR A 27 -9.52 -9.83 11.61
C THR A 27 -8.83 -8.60 11.02
N GLY A 28 -9.58 -7.49 10.91
CA GLY A 28 -9.06 -6.22 10.39
C GLY A 28 -8.85 -6.25 8.88
N HIS A 29 -9.78 -6.84 8.14
CA HIS A 29 -9.79 -6.93 6.68
C HIS A 29 -10.68 -5.85 6.02
N ASP A 30 -10.70 -4.66 6.63
CA ASP A 30 -11.41 -3.48 6.14
C ASP A 30 -10.43 -2.42 5.58
N MET A 31 -10.98 -1.41 4.92
CA MET A 31 -10.18 -0.38 4.25
C MET A 31 -9.37 0.49 5.22
N ASP A 32 -9.83 0.68 6.46
CA ASP A 32 -9.10 1.47 7.46
C ASP A 32 -7.80 0.76 7.83
N HIS A 33 -7.88 -0.55 8.08
CA HIS A 33 -6.70 -1.36 8.39
C HIS A 33 -5.74 -1.48 7.21
N TYR A 34 -6.26 -1.66 5.99
CA TYR A 34 -5.40 -1.72 4.80
C TYR A 34 -4.66 -0.39 4.57
N ALA A 35 -5.36 0.74 4.69
CA ALA A 35 -4.74 2.05 4.56
C ALA A 35 -3.71 2.33 5.68
N ALA A 36 -3.98 1.87 6.91
CA ALA A 36 -3.03 1.99 8.02
C ALA A 36 -1.76 1.16 7.81
N ASP A 37 -1.88 -0.06 7.30
CA ASP A 37 -0.71 -0.90 6.96
C ASP A 37 0.14 -0.26 5.85
N ALA A 38 -0.50 0.29 4.82
CA ALA A 38 0.19 1.01 3.75
C ALA A 38 0.92 2.25 4.30
N SER A 39 0.29 3.01 5.21
CA SER A 39 0.93 4.15 5.90
C SER A 39 2.16 3.71 6.67
N ALA A 40 2.08 2.62 7.42
CA ALA A 40 3.21 2.09 8.18
C ALA A 40 4.41 1.74 7.26
N VAL A 41 4.16 1.19 6.07
CA VAL A 41 5.23 0.90 5.08
C VAL A 41 5.84 2.20 4.53
N VAL A 42 5.01 3.19 4.18
CA VAL A 42 5.45 4.50 3.68
C VAL A 42 6.33 5.19 4.71
N GLU A 43 5.87 5.25 5.96
CA GLU A 43 6.59 5.85 7.09
C GLU A 43 7.91 5.14 7.37
N HIS A 44 7.89 3.81 7.44
CA HIS A 44 9.08 3.01 7.71
C HIS A 44 10.17 3.20 6.64
N LEU A 45 9.77 3.34 5.37
CA LEU A 45 10.68 3.55 4.25
C LEU A 45 10.99 5.03 3.97
N ASP A 46 10.45 5.95 4.78
CA ASP A 46 10.48 7.41 4.63
C ASP A 46 10.18 7.86 3.19
N LEU A 47 9.10 7.33 2.62
CA LEU A 47 8.69 7.69 1.26
C LEU A 47 8.02 9.06 1.27
N ARG A 48 8.53 9.96 0.44
CA ARG A 48 8.00 11.32 0.25
C ARG A 48 7.64 11.53 -1.22
N ASN A 49 6.55 12.24 -1.47
CA ASN A 49 6.04 12.52 -2.82
C ASN A 49 5.85 11.24 -3.67
N SER A 50 5.34 10.18 -3.06
CA SER A 50 5.11 8.88 -3.70
C SER A 50 3.86 8.87 -4.58
N ILE A 51 3.90 8.06 -5.63
CA ILE A 51 2.73 7.73 -6.46
C ILE A 51 2.15 6.41 -5.94
N HIS A 52 0.88 6.42 -5.54
CA HIS A 52 0.15 5.24 -5.10
C HIS A 52 -0.67 4.67 -6.24
N ILE A 53 -0.51 3.38 -6.52
CA ILE A 53 -1.19 2.67 -7.62
C ILE A 53 -1.90 1.46 -7.02
N GLY A 54 -3.23 1.39 -7.20
CA GLY A 54 -4.06 0.29 -6.72
C GLY A 54 -4.91 -0.31 -7.84
N HIS A 55 -5.12 -1.62 -7.79
CA HIS A 55 -5.99 -2.36 -8.71
C HIS A 55 -7.05 -3.16 -7.93
N SER A 56 -8.30 -3.15 -8.38
CA SER A 56 -9.42 -3.83 -7.72
C SER A 56 -9.58 -3.36 -6.26
N THR A 57 -9.50 -4.25 -5.28
CA THR A 57 -9.59 -3.90 -3.85
C THR A 57 -8.57 -2.83 -3.45
N ASP A 58 -7.35 -2.89 -4.00
CA ASP A 58 -6.27 -1.97 -3.63
C ASP A 58 -6.55 -0.54 -4.13
N SER A 59 -7.45 -0.34 -5.12
CA SER A 59 -7.89 1.01 -5.50
C SER A 59 -8.67 1.70 -4.37
N GLY A 60 -9.45 0.94 -3.59
CA GLY A 60 -10.16 1.43 -2.41
C GLY A 60 -9.21 1.77 -1.26
N GLU A 61 -8.17 0.94 -1.07
CA GLU A 61 -7.11 1.20 -0.10
C GLU A 61 -6.37 2.50 -0.43
N VAL A 62 -5.97 2.70 -1.69
CA VAL A 62 -5.29 3.94 -2.12
C VAL A 62 -6.16 5.16 -1.88
N ALA A 63 -7.46 5.10 -2.23
CA ALA A 63 -8.39 6.20 -1.96
C ALA A 63 -8.49 6.50 -0.46
N ARG A 64 -8.57 5.46 0.37
CA ARG A 64 -8.67 5.60 1.83
C ARG A 64 -7.39 6.13 2.47
N TYR A 65 -6.23 5.69 1.98
CA TYR A 65 -4.92 6.15 2.41
C TYR A 65 -4.73 7.64 2.11
N VAL A 66 -5.05 8.09 0.89
CA VAL A 66 -4.97 9.52 0.55
C VAL A 66 -5.88 10.35 1.45
N HIS A 67 -7.07 9.83 1.80
CA HIS A 67 -7.96 10.50 2.75
C HIS A 67 -7.37 10.62 4.18
N LEU A 68 -6.45 9.74 4.60
CA LEU A 68 -5.75 9.90 5.90
C LEU A 68 -4.73 11.05 5.89
N LEU A 69 -4.26 11.47 4.71
CA LEU A 69 -3.22 12.49 4.55
C LEU A 69 -3.77 13.90 4.35
N THR A 70 -5.10 14.03 4.18
CA THR A 70 -5.82 15.30 3.98
C THR A 70 -6.58 15.69 5.24
#